data_AF-A0A7X7XBA7-F1
#
_entry.id   AF-A0A7X7XBA7-F1
#
_cell.length_a   1.000
_cell.length_b   1.000
_cell.length_c   1.000
_cell.angle_alpha   90.00
_cell.angle_beta   90.00
_cell.angle_gamma   90.00
#
_symmetry.space_group_name_H-M   'P 1'
#
loop_
_entity.id
_entity.type
_entity.pdbx_description
1 polymer ?
#
loop_
_entity_poly.entity_id
_entity_poly.type
_entity_poly.pdbx_seq_one_letter_code
_entity_poly.pdbx_strand_id
1 'polypeptide(L)'
;MSKRWARILAVSILAVFLFNSMGSACTTILVGKKASVDGSVMVTHTCDGWYDNRVRVIPGGNHPEGEMVPVYKEICHGTRPDLPLVKVGEIPQVKETYTYFHVAYPFMNEHQVIMGEATWTGRDENYCPNGWMMIEQLQVFGLQRAKTAREAIKVMTGLAEKYGYGDGGETLLVIDKNEGWIFDICGPGPLWTPESRKPGAIWVAQRVPDDCITVVANRTRIGTIDWDDKENFMYSSNIKSFAQEMGWWKPGEPFVFHKIYNPEPYGTPYYQQRREWRVLSLLAPSLKLKENAAEMYPLMVKPDKKVSVKDLIKINRDYHEGTRFDLTKGLAAGPFGTPNR
;
A
#
# COMPACT_ATOMS: atom_id res chain seq x y z
N MET A 1 -6.62 47.96 -15.20
CA MET A 1 -6.37 46.66 -15.87
C MET A 1 -7.17 46.60 -17.15
N SER A 2 -6.57 46.33 -18.31
CA SER A 2 -7.36 46.24 -19.56
C SER A 2 -8.29 45.03 -19.50
N LYS A 3 -9.46 45.08 -20.16
CA LYS A 3 -10.43 43.98 -20.22
C LYS A 3 -9.79 42.65 -20.68
N ARG A 4 -8.69 42.72 -21.43
CA ARG A 4 -7.91 41.57 -21.90
C ARG A 4 -7.12 40.91 -20.77
N TRP A 5 -6.48 41.70 -19.90
CA TRP A 5 -5.76 41.18 -18.72
C TRP A 5 -6.70 40.58 -17.67
N ALA A 6 -7.88 41.18 -17.46
CA ALA A 6 -8.88 40.62 -16.55
C ALA A 6 -9.43 39.27 -17.04
N ARG A 7 -9.62 39.10 -18.36
CA ARG A 7 -10.04 37.83 -18.96
C ARG A 7 -8.96 36.76 -18.90
N ILE A 8 -7.70 37.11 -19.15
CA ILE A 8 -6.58 36.16 -19.04
C ILE A 8 -6.44 35.70 -17.59
N LEU A 9 -6.49 36.61 -16.62
CA LEU A 9 -6.41 36.26 -15.20
C LEU A 9 -7.60 35.39 -14.76
N ALA A 10 -8.82 35.68 -15.22
CA ALA A 10 -10.00 34.86 -14.92
C ALA A 10 -9.91 33.46 -15.53
N VAL A 11 -9.41 33.31 -16.76
CA VAL A 11 -9.21 32.01 -17.41
C VAL A 11 -8.08 31.22 -16.75
N SER A 12 -6.99 31.89 -16.33
CA SER A 12 -5.92 31.26 -15.55
C SER A 12 -6.38 30.79 -14.18
N ILE A 13 -7.21 31.59 -13.49
CA ILE A 13 -7.81 31.20 -12.21
C ILE A 13 -8.78 30.03 -12.40
N LEU A 14 -9.64 30.07 -13.44
CA LEU A 14 -10.53 28.94 -13.76
C LEU A 14 -9.74 27.67 -14.11
N ALA A 15 -8.65 27.78 -14.87
CA ALA A 15 -7.78 26.65 -15.19
C ALA A 15 -7.15 26.06 -13.93
N VAL A 16 -6.70 26.89 -12.98
CA VAL A 16 -6.18 26.44 -11.67
C VAL A 16 -7.27 25.77 -10.81
N PHE A 17 -8.53 26.19 -10.90
CA PHE A 17 -9.65 25.50 -10.24
C PHE A 17 -10.08 24.20 -10.93
N LEU A 18 -9.81 24.04 -12.22
CA LEU A 18 -10.13 22.84 -12.99
C LEU A 18 -9.10 21.71 -12.82
N PHE A 19 -7.91 22.00 -12.28
CA PHE A 19 -6.95 20.99 -11.84
C PHE A 19 -7.23 20.58 -10.38
N ASN A 20 -8.41 20.03 -10.11
CA ASN A 20 -8.55 19.12 -8.97
C ASN A 20 -7.95 17.78 -9.42
N SER A 21 -6.64 17.61 -9.25
CA SER A 21 -6.07 16.27 -9.24
C SER A 21 -6.64 15.56 -8.02
N MET A 22 -7.62 14.67 -8.22
CA MET A 22 -7.95 13.65 -7.23
C MET A 22 -6.67 12.84 -7.03
N GLY A 23 -5.93 13.13 -5.96
CA GLY A 23 -4.73 12.38 -5.63
C GLY A 23 -5.15 11.05 -5.01
N SER A 24 -4.65 9.94 -5.56
CA SER A 24 -4.57 8.70 -4.79
C SER A 24 -3.61 8.96 -3.63
N ALA A 25 -4.13 8.88 -2.41
CA ALA A 25 -3.48 9.40 -1.21
C ALA A 25 -3.54 8.42 -0.04
N CYS A 26 -3.55 7.12 -0.32
CA CYS A 26 -3.68 6.12 0.72
C CYS A 26 -2.58 6.23 1.79
N THR A 27 -2.99 6.13 3.05
CA THR A 27 -2.11 6.05 4.21
C THR A 27 -2.50 4.84 5.04
N THR A 28 -1.52 4.00 5.36
CA THR A 28 -1.71 2.80 6.15
C THR A 28 -0.76 2.81 7.36
N ILE A 29 -1.28 2.44 8.52
CA ILE A 29 -0.56 2.46 9.81
C ILE A 29 -0.73 1.07 10.43
N LEU A 30 0.36 0.48 10.89
CA LEU A 30 0.34 -0.79 11.61
C LEU A 30 0.88 -0.60 13.02
N VAL A 31 0.19 -1.20 13.98
CA VAL A 31 0.56 -1.21 15.40
C VAL A 31 0.74 -2.65 15.87
N GLY A 32 1.95 -2.97 16.37
CA GLY A 32 2.24 -4.28 16.95
C GLY A 32 1.52 -4.50 18.28
N LYS A 33 1.30 -5.77 18.64
CA LYS A 33 0.53 -6.15 19.84
C LYS A 33 1.06 -5.64 21.18
N LYS A 34 2.37 -5.40 21.31
CA LYS A 34 2.96 -4.80 22.54
C LYS A 34 2.96 -3.27 22.48
N ALA A 35 2.77 -2.69 21.30
CA ALA A 35 2.58 -1.26 21.09
C ALA A 35 1.13 -0.79 21.30
N SER A 36 0.15 -1.70 21.29
CA SER A 36 -1.26 -1.37 21.53
C SER A 36 -1.63 -1.37 23.01
N VAL A 37 -2.72 -0.65 23.34
CA VAL A 37 -3.25 -0.55 24.72
C VAL A 37 -3.82 -1.86 25.25
N ASP A 38 -4.35 -2.71 24.36
CA ASP A 38 -5.15 -3.89 24.70
C ASP A 38 -4.54 -5.22 24.21
N GLY A 39 -3.37 -5.19 23.57
CA GLY A 39 -2.73 -6.40 23.05
C GLY A 39 -3.14 -6.76 21.62
N SER A 40 -4.02 -5.99 20.97
CA SER A 40 -4.40 -6.19 19.57
C SER A 40 -3.25 -5.81 18.62
N VAL A 41 -3.13 -6.54 17.51
CA VAL A 41 -2.42 -6.03 16.33
C VAL A 41 -3.44 -5.21 15.53
N MET A 42 -3.07 -4.00 15.13
CA MET A 42 -3.99 -3.10 14.41
C MET A 42 -3.39 -2.66 13.09
N VAL A 43 -4.24 -2.48 12.08
CA VAL A 43 -3.89 -1.87 10.79
C VAL A 43 -4.98 -0.87 10.39
N THR A 44 -4.60 0.21 9.70
CA THR A 44 -5.53 1.19 9.13
C THR A 44 -5.30 1.33 7.63
N HIS A 45 -6.28 1.87 6.91
CA HIS A 45 -6.15 2.22 5.50
C HIS A 45 -7.08 3.40 5.21
N THR A 46 -6.53 4.56 4.81
CA THR A 46 -7.32 5.60 4.14
C THR A 46 -7.42 5.24 2.66
N CYS A 47 -8.60 4.81 2.19
CA CYS A 47 -8.78 4.41 0.80
C CYS A 47 -9.26 5.65 0.02
N ASP A 48 -8.28 6.43 -0.45
CA ASP A 48 -8.53 7.76 -1.01
C ASP A 48 -8.66 7.68 -2.53
N GLY A 49 -9.89 7.64 -3.02
CA GLY A 49 -10.22 7.56 -4.44
C GLY A 49 -11.71 7.42 -4.68
N TRP A 50 -12.11 7.27 -5.96
CA TRP A 50 -13.53 7.12 -6.31
C TRP A 50 -13.93 5.64 -6.38
N TYR A 51 -14.13 5.05 -5.21
CA TYR A 51 -14.44 3.63 -5.06
C TYR A 51 -15.80 3.38 -4.39
N ASP A 52 -16.30 2.15 -4.50
CA ASP A 52 -17.46 1.70 -3.74
C ASP A 52 -17.11 1.53 -2.25
N ASN A 53 -17.76 2.32 -1.41
CA ASN A 53 -17.56 2.32 0.04
C ASN A 53 -18.52 1.38 0.79
N ARG A 54 -19.33 0.58 0.09
CA ARG A 54 -20.18 -0.43 0.71
C ARG A 54 -19.36 -1.64 1.13
N VAL A 55 -19.48 -2.01 2.41
CA VAL A 55 -18.89 -3.28 2.90
C VAL A 55 -19.71 -4.44 2.36
N ARG A 56 -19.05 -5.31 1.58
CA ARG A 56 -19.61 -6.55 1.06
C ARG A 56 -19.02 -7.72 1.84
N VAL A 57 -19.89 -8.65 2.24
CA VAL A 57 -19.48 -9.95 2.78
C VAL A 57 -19.52 -10.94 1.62
N ILE A 58 -18.38 -11.56 1.32
CA ILE A 58 -18.25 -12.56 0.25
C ILE A 58 -18.11 -13.92 0.92
N PRO A 59 -19.15 -14.78 0.88
CA PRO A 59 -19.11 -16.09 1.53
C PRO A 59 -18.00 -16.97 0.94
N GLY A 60 -17.25 -17.62 1.83
CA GLY A 60 -16.39 -18.74 1.49
C GLY A 60 -17.19 -20.04 1.36
N GLY A 61 -16.49 -21.15 1.12
CA GLY A 61 -17.12 -22.47 1.03
C GLY A 61 -16.22 -23.55 0.45
N ASN A 62 -16.82 -24.71 0.24
CA ASN A 62 -16.16 -25.85 -0.41
C ASN A 62 -16.35 -25.81 -1.93
N HIS A 63 -15.32 -26.23 -2.65
CA HIS A 63 -15.25 -26.23 -4.11
C HIS A 63 -14.95 -27.64 -4.65
N PRO A 64 -15.65 -28.12 -5.70
CA PRO A 64 -15.30 -29.37 -6.38
C PRO A 64 -13.87 -29.41 -6.93
N GLU A 65 -13.32 -30.61 -7.04
CA GLU A 65 -12.02 -30.84 -7.63
C GLU A 65 -12.01 -30.41 -9.12
N GLY A 66 -10.95 -29.71 -9.53
CA GLY A 66 -10.81 -29.19 -10.88
C GLY A 66 -11.59 -27.90 -11.18
N GLU A 67 -12.30 -27.33 -10.19
CA GLU A 67 -12.92 -26.01 -10.35
C GLU A 67 -11.87 -24.95 -10.68
N MET A 68 -12.22 -24.05 -11.59
CA MET A 68 -11.43 -22.90 -11.99
C MET A 68 -12.11 -21.62 -11.50
N VAL A 69 -11.33 -20.64 -11.04
CA VAL A 69 -11.83 -19.34 -10.57
C VAL A 69 -11.31 -18.23 -11.46
N PRO A 70 -12.17 -17.27 -11.89
CA PRO A 70 -11.75 -16.15 -12.71
C PRO A 70 -10.79 -15.22 -11.97
N VAL A 71 -9.86 -14.64 -12.73
CA VAL A 71 -8.98 -13.55 -12.31
C VAL A 71 -9.47 -12.28 -13.00
N TYR A 72 -9.71 -11.23 -12.21
CA TYR A 72 -10.13 -9.93 -12.70
C TYR A 72 -9.06 -8.87 -12.40
N LYS A 73 -9.05 -7.81 -13.20
CA LYS A 73 -8.34 -6.55 -12.92
C LYS A 73 -9.35 -5.44 -12.60
N GLU A 74 -8.92 -4.43 -11.87
CA GLU A 74 -9.69 -3.21 -11.59
C GLU A 74 -10.94 -3.48 -10.76
N ILE A 75 -10.88 -4.45 -9.83
CA ILE A 75 -12.09 -4.85 -9.08
C ILE A 75 -12.58 -3.74 -8.12
N CYS A 76 -11.67 -2.83 -7.72
CA CYS A 76 -12.00 -1.64 -6.92
C CYS A 76 -12.96 -0.68 -7.65
N HIS A 77 -12.96 -0.70 -8.98
CA HIS A 77 -13.86 0.05 -9.85
C HIS A 77 -15.04 -0.79 -10.36
N GLY A 78 -15.18 -2.05 -9.95
CA GLY A 78 -16.13 -3.01 -10.54
C GLY A 78 -17.62 -2.66 -10.40
N THR A 79 -17.97 -1.64 -9.61
CA THR A 79 -19.35 -1.14 -9.50
C THR A 79 -19.59 0.14 -10.29
N ARG A 80 -18.57 0.67 -10.98
CA ARG A 80 -18.70 1.82 -11.85
C ARG A 80 -19.36 1.39 -13.16
N PRO A 81 -20.44 2.06 -13.59
CA PRO A 81 -21.13 1.69 -14.83
C PRO A 81 -20.28 1.95 -16.08
N ASP A 82 -19.31 2.86 -16.00
CA ASP A 82 -18.41 3.24 -17.09
C ASP A 82 -17.11 2.43 -17.15
N LEU A 83 -16.81 1.61 -16.13
CA LEU A 83 -15.61 0.79 -16.04
C LEU A 83 -15.98 -0.68 -15.71
N PRO A 84 -16.34 -1.50 -16.71
CA PRO A 84 -16.71 -2.90 -16.49
C PRO A 84 -15.48 -3.72 -16.04
N LEU A 85 -15.74 -4.76 -15.23
CA LEU A 85 -14.73 -5.71 -14.79
C LEU A 85 -14.03 -6.40 -15.96
N VAL A 86 -12.70 -6.46 -15.92
CA VAL A 86 -11.89 -7.08 -16.97
C VAL A 86 -11.42 -8.45 -16.49
N LYS A 87 -11.98 -9.54 -17.06
CA LYS A 87 -11.50 -10.91 -16.83
C LYS A 87 -10.25 -11.16 -17.67
N VAL A 88 -9.15 -11.57 -17.02
CA VAL A 88 -7.86 -11.81 -17.70
C VAL A 88 -7.49 -13.28 -17.80
N GLY A 89 -8.18 -14.15 -17.07
CA GLY A 89 -7.94 -15.58 -17.11
C GLY A 89 -8.68 -16.32 -16.02
N GLU A 90 -8.29 -17.57 -15.82
CA GLU A 90 -8.77 -18.42 -14.71
C GLU A 90 -7.58 -19.18 -14.11
N ILE A 91 -7.65 -19.43 -12.80
CA ILE A 91 -6.66 -20.25 -12.07
C ILE A 91 -7.38 -21.41 -11.36
N PRO A 92 -6.68 -22.51 -11.04
CA PRO A 92 -7.27 -23.56 -10.22
C PRO A 92 -7.79 -23.01 -8.90
N GLN A 93 -9.01 -23.39 -8.55
CA GLN A 93 -9.61 -23.09 -7.27
C GLN A 93 -9.07 -24.03 -6.19
N VAL A 94 -9.00 -23.53 -4.96
CA VAL A 94 -8.66 -24.37 -3.80
C VAL A 94 -9.91 -25.05 -3.26
N LYS A 95 -9.73 -26.20 -2.60
CA LYS A 95 -10.86 -27.00 -2.07
C LYS A 95 -11.78 -26.22 -1.12
N GLU A 96 -11.21 -25.32 -0.32
CA GLU A 96 -11.93 -24.52 0.66
C GLU A 96 -11.49 -23.06 0.56
N THR A 97 -12.45 -22.15 0.53
CA THR A 97 -12.22 -20.71 0.62
C THR A 97 -12.86 -20.14 1.88
N TYR A 98 -12.27 -19.08 2.42
CA TYR A 98 -12.75 -18.38 3.61
C TYR A 98 -13.63 -17.20 3.24
N THR A 99 -14.62 -16.94 4.10
CA THR A 99 -15.43 -15.73 4.02
C THR A 99 -14.55 -14.50 4.23
N TYR A 100 -14.68 -13.53 3.33
CA TYR A 100 -13.92 -12.29 3.40
C TYR A 100 -14.78 -11.04 3.18
N PHE A 101 -14.24 -9.91 3.60
CA PHE A 101 -14.88 -8.61 3.55
C PHE A 101 -14.18 -7.73 2.51
N HIS A 102 -14.99 -7.00 1.76
CA HIS A 102 -14.55 -6.18 0.64
C HIS A 102 -15.15 -4.78 0.73
N VAL A 103 -14.31 -3.75 0.61
CA VAL A 103 -14.74 -2.35 0.45
C VAL A 103 -13.69 -1.63 -0.39
N ALA A 104 -13.97 -1.35 -1.66
CA ALA A 104 -12.97 -0.98 -2.67
C ALA A 104 -11.84 -2.03 -2.82
N TYR A 105 -10.97 -2.13 -1.83
CA TYR A 105 -9.97 -3.16 -1.63
C TYR A 105 -10.47 -4.23 -0.62
N PRO A 106 -10.19 -5.53 -0.86
CA PRO A 106 -10.45 -6.58 0.13
C PRO A 106 -9.60 -6.38 1.39
N PHE A 107 -10.19 -6.41 2.58
CA PHE A 107 -9.51 -5.92 3.79
C PHE A 107 -9.47 -6.89 4.98
N MET A 108 -10.34 -7.90 5.06
CA MET A 108 -10.38 -8.83 6.20
C MET A 108 -10.98 -10.18 5.82
N ASN A 109 -10.61 -11.26 6.52
CA ASN A 109 -11.33 -12.53 6.48
C ASN A 109 -11.80 -13.03 7.86
N GLU A 110 -12.58 -14.11 7.86
CA GLU A 110 -13.12 -14.75 9.09
C GLU A 110 -12.05 -15.32 10.04
N HIS A 111 -10.80 -15.42 9.59
CA HIS A 111 -9.66 -15.83 10.40
C HIS A 111 -8.87 -14.65 10.97
N GLN A 112 -9.41 -13.43 10.87
CA GLN A 112 -8.80 -12.20 11.36
C GLN A 112 -7.46 -11.87 10.68
N VAL A 113 -7.28 -12.31 9.43
CA VAL A 113 -6.24 -11.73 8.56
C VAL A 113 -6.78 -10.41 8.04
N ILE A 114 -6.04 -9.31 8.22
CA ILE A 114 -6.46 -7.95 7.87
C ILE A 114 -5.36 -7.28 7.04
N MET A 115 -5.74 -6.49 6.05
CA MET A 115 -4.83 -5.80 5.14
C MET A 115 -5.17 -4.31 5.02
N GLY A 116 -4.15 -3.46 5.12
CA GLY A 116 -4.22 -2.06 4.69
C GLY A 116 -3.24 -1.80 3.56
N GLU A 117 -3.55 -0.90 2.64
CA GLU A 117 -2.83 -0.73 1.38
C GLU A 117 -2.29 0.70 1.20
N ALA A 118 -1.17 0.84 0.46
CA ALA A 118 -0.70 2.11 -0.08
C ALA A 118 0.14 1.94 -1.38
N THR A 119 -0.33 2.56 -2.47
CA THR A 119 0.33 2.59 -3.78
C THR A 119 1.55 3.49 -3.84
N TRP A 120 2.68 2.94 -4.24
CA TRP A 120 3.92 3.68 -4.48
C TRP A 120 4.35 3.79 -5.94
N THR A 121 3.69 3.04 -6.84
CA THR A 121 3.89 3.01 -8.31
C THR A 121 5.28 2.56 -8.73
N GLY A 122 6.32 3.30 -8.32
CA GLY A 122 7.70 2.95 -8.55
C GLY A 122 8.21 3.33 -9.93
N ARG A 123 9.20 2.57 -10.38
CA ARG A 123 9.73 2.65 -11.74
C ARG A 123 8.72 2.13 -12.75
N ASP A 124 8.54 2.84 -13.85
CA ASP A 124 7.69 2.41 -14.97
C ASP A 124 8.14 1.06 -15.54
N GLU A 125 9.44 0.77 -15.49
CA GLU A 125 10.01 -0.49 -15.96
C GLU A 125 9.65 -1.69 -15.07
N ASN A 126 8.96 -1.50 -13.94
CA ASN A 126 8.36 -2.61 -13.19
C ASN A 126 6.98 -3.01 -13.74
N TYR A 127 6.29 -2.14 -14.48
CA TYR A 127 4.96 -2.43 -14.99
C TYR A 127 5.00 -3.58 -16.01
N CYS A 128 4.07 -4.53 -15.88
CA CYS A 128 3.99 -5.70 -16.75
C CYS A 128 2.57 -5.88 -17.31
N PRO A 129 2.32 -5.52 -18.59
CA PRO A 129 0.97 -5.64 -19.17
C PRO A 129 0.48 -7.09 -19.23
N ASN A 130 1.40 -8.06 -19.29
CA ASN A 130 1.10 -9.49 -19.35
C ASN A 130 0.80 -10.10 -17.96
N GLY A 131 1.10 -9.39 -16.87
CA GLY A 131 0.81 -9.87 -15.52
C GLY A 131 -0.68 -9.91 -15.27
N TRP A 132 -1.22 -11.03 -14.77
CA TRP A 132 -2.65 -11.18 -14.52
C TRP A 132 -3.07 -10.58 -13.18
N MET A 133 -2.18 -10.59 -12.20
CA MET A 133 -2.49 -10.20 -10.83
C MET A 133 -2.29 -8.70 -10.63
N MET A 134 -3.34 -8.03 -10.19
CA MET A 134 -3.29 -6.69 -9.57
C MET A 134 -3.38 -6.84 -8.05
N ILE A 135 -3.03 -5.82 -7.28
CA ILE A 135 -2.95 -5.96 -5.81
C ILE A 135 -4.29 -6.34 -5.20
N GLU A 136 -5.39 -5.78 -5.69
CA GLU A 136 -6.73 -6.02 -5.19
C GLU A 136 -7.20 -7.46 -5.45
N GLN A 137 -6.79 -8.05 -6.57
CA GLN A 137 -7.07 -9.45 -6.88
C GLN A 137 -6.19 -10.41 -6.06
N LEU A 138 -4.95 -10.03 -5.76
CA LEU A 138 -4.11 -10.76 -4.81
C LEU A 138 -4.72 -10.74 -3.41
N GLN A 139 -5.22 -9.59 -2.94
CA GLN A 139 -5.91 -9.49 -1.65
C GLN A 139 -7.14 -10.41 -1.58
N VAL A 140 -7.94 -10.50 -2.65
CA VAL A 140 -9.05 -11.47 -2.71
C VAL A 140 -8.54 -12.89 -2.46
N PHE A 141 -7.56 -13.35 -3.24
CA PHE A 141 -7.07 -14.72 -3.10
C PHE A 141 -6.33 -14.96 -1.79
N GLY A 142 -5.57 -13.98 -1.29
CA GLY A 142 -4.91 -14.05 0.00
C GLY A 142 -5.93 -14.25 1.13
N LEU A 143 -6.98 -13.43 1.17
CA LEU A 143 -8.03 -13.52 2.18
C LEU A 143 -8.89 -14.77 2.04
N GLN A 144 -9.14 -15.25 0.82
CA GLN A 144 -9.87 -16.49 0.59
C GLN A 144 -9.10 -17.74 1.03
N ARG A 145 -7.76 -17.69 1.11
CA ARG A 145 -6.92 -18.91 1.19
C ARG A 145 -6.00 -18.97 2.39
N ALA A 146 -5.93 -17.93 3.23
CA ALA A 146 -5.01 -17.86 4.37
C ALA A 146 -5.70 -17.69 5.72
N LYS A 147 -5.12 -18.28 6.78
CA LYS A 147 -5.54 -18.11 8.18
C LYS A 147 -4.58 -17.23 8.99
N THR A 148 -3.42 -16.88 8.42
CA THR A 148 -2.39 -16.05 9.04
C THR A 148 -1.84 -15.02 8.06
N ALA A 149 -1.20 -13.96 8.57
CA ALA A 149 -0.57 -12.92 7.76
C ALA A 149 0.51 -13.51 6.83
N ARG A 150 1.33 -14.41 7.36
CA ARG A 150 2.40 -15.07 6.61
C ARG A 150 1.87 -16.00 5.52
N GLU A 151 0.81 -16.75 5.80
CA GLU A 151 0.13 -17.55 4.78
C GLU A 151 -0.46 -16.67 3.67
N ALA A 152 -1.06 -15.53 4.02
CA ALA A 152 -1.63 -14.61 3.05
C ALA A 152 -0.56 -14.06 2.11
N ILE A 153 0.58 -13.63 2.66
CA ILE A 153 1.73 -13.20 1.84
C ILE A 153 2.18 -14.33 0.91
N LYS A 154 2.33 -15.57 1.41
CA LYS A 154 2.75 -16.72 0.58
C LYS A 154 1.75 -17.04 -0.53
N VAL A 155 0.44 -16.94 -0.27
CA VAL A 155 -0.59 -17.11 -1.29
C VAL A 155 -0.45 -16.03 -2.35
N MET A 156 -0.38 -14.77 -1.94
CA MET A 156 -0.29 -13.63 -2.86
C MET A 156 0.97 -13.71 -3.71
N THR A 157 2.12 -13.98 -3.10
CA THR A 157 3.40 -14.03 -3.81
C THR A 157 3.50 -15.25 -4.71
N GLY A 158 3.03 -16.43 -4.28
CA GLY A 158 3.00 -17.61 -5.14
C GLY A 158 2.12 -17.44 -6.38
N LEU A 159 1.01 -16.71 -6.25
CA LEU A 159 0.14 -16.37 -7.38
C LEU A 159 0.77 -15.30 -8.29
N ALA A 160 1.34 -14.25 -7.71
CA ALA A 160 2.03 -13.18 -8.44
C ALA A 160 3.25 -13.71 -9.21
N GLU A 161 4.06 -14.58 -8.60
CA GLU A 161 5.22 -15.19 -9.23
C GLU A 161 4.83 -16.15 -10.37
N LYS A 162 3.69 -16.82 -10.25
CA LYS A 162 3.24 -17.80 -11.26
C LYS A 162 2.48 -17.16 -12.43
N TYR A 163 1.60 -16.20 -12.15
CA TYR A 163 0.69 -15.61 -13.13
C TYR A 163 1.04 -14.17 -13.52
N GLY A 164 2.11 -13.63 -12.94
CA GLY A 164 2.58 -12.29 -13.20
C GLY A 164 1.81 -11.23 -12.42
N TYR A 165 2.53 -10.26 -11.91
CA TYR A 165 2.01 -9.05 -11.30
C TYR A 165 2.07 -7.90 -12.30
N GLY A 166 0.93 -7.29 -12.57
CA GLY A 166 0.74 -6.32 -13.64
C GLY A 166 0.37 -4.92 -13.19
N ASP A 167 0.48 -4.62 -11.90
CA ASP A 167 0.14 -3.33 -11.32
C ASP A 167 1.38 -2.43 -11.15
N GLY A 168 1.15 -1.20 -10.71
CA GLY A 168 2.19 -0.38 -10.08
C GLY A 168 2.72 -1.02 -8.79
N GLY A 169 3.81 -0.46 -8.28
CA GLY A 169 4.37 -0.82 -6.99
C GLY A 169 3.37 -0.55 -5.85
N GLU A 170 3.13 -1.56 -5.03
CA GLU A 170 2.12 -1.55 -3.97
C GLU A 170 2.71 -2.01 -2.62
N THR A 171 2.16 -1.48 -1.54
CA THR A 171 2.47 -1.93 -0.17
C THR A 171 1.21 -2.43 0.50
N LEU A 172 1.23 -3.65 1.04
CA LEU A 172 0.24 -4.12 2.01
C LEU A 172 0.85 -4.20 3.40
N LEU A 173 0.19 -3.59 4.38
CA LEU A 173 0.37 -3.92 5.78
C LEU A 173 -0.57 -5.08 6.11
N VAL A 174 0.00 -6.28 6.23
CA VAL A 174 -0.75 -7.54 6.45
C VAL A 174 -0.59 -7.95 7.90
N ILE A 175 -1.71 -8.11 8.61
CA ILE A 175 -1.72 -8.50 10.02
C ILE A 175 -2.59 -9.72 10.26
N ASP A 176 -2.31 -10.40 11.36
CA ASP A 176 -3.23 -11.34 12.00
C ASP A 176 -3.26 -11.07 13.52
N LYS A 177 -3.87 -11.98 14.29
CA LYS A 177 -3.98 -11.86 15.75
C LYS A 177 -2.62 -11.81 16.50
N ASN A 178 -1.52 -12.21 15.86
CA ASN A 178 -0.22 -12.42 16.51
C ASN A 178 0.89 -11.51 16.00
N GLU A 179 0.87 -11.17 14.72
CA GLU A 179 1.96 -10.46 14.05
C GLU A 179 1.48 -9.54 12.93
N GLY A 180 2.38 -8.67 12.48
CA GLY A 180 2.15 -7.75 11.39
C GLY A 180 3.38 -7.61 10.48
N TRP A 181 3.12 -7.42 9.19
CA TRP A 181 4.11 -7.42 8.12
C TRP A 181 3.92 -6.23 7.20
N ILE A 182 5.03 -5.63 6.76
CA ILE A 182 5.07 -4.74 5.61
C ILE A 182 5.39 -5.62 4.40
N PHE A 183 4.54 -5.64 3.38
CA PHE A 183 4.72 -6.41 2.15
C PHE A 183 4.73 -5.45 0.95
N ASP A 184 5.91 -5.25 0.36
CA ASP A 184 6.08 -4.46 -0.86
C ASP A 184 6.19 -5.39 -2.08
N ILE A 185 5.47 -5.05 -3.14
CA ILE A 185 5.46 -5.80 -4.41
C ILE A 185 5.47 -4.86 -5.61
N CYS A 186 6.17 -5.23 -6.66
CA CYS A 186 6.06 -4.64 -7.99
C CYS A 186 6.22 -5.69 -9.08
N GLY A 187 5.95 -5.29 -10.32
CA GLY A 187 5.99 -6.21 -11.44
C GLY A 187 7.42 -6.62 -11.84
N PRO A 188 7.52 -7.70 -12.65
CA PRO A 188 8.77 -8.28 -13.13
C PRO A 188 9.32 -7.57 -14.38
N GLY A 189 8.73 -6.42 -14.71
CA GLY A 189 9.01 -5.61 -15.89
C GLY A 189 8.26 -6.00 -17.17
N PRO A 190 8.35 -5.14 -18.20
CA PRO A 190 7.41 -5.15 -19.34
C PRO A 190 7.59 -6.34 -20.28
N LEU A 191 8.75 -7.00 -20.24
CA LEU A 191 9.09 -8.12 -21.12
C LEU A 191 8.78 -9.49 -20.49
N TRP A 192 8.31 -9.54 -19.24
CA TRP A 192 7.95 -10.81 -18.63
C TRP A 192 6.74 -11.43 -19.33
N THR A 193 6.79 -12.75 -19.50
CA THR A 193 5.67 -13.59 -19.92
C THR A 193 5.64 -14.86 -19.08
N PRO A 194 4.50 -15.57 -18.99
CA PRO A 194 4.44 -16.87 -18.32
C PRO A 194 5.46 -17.90 -18.86
N GLU A 195 5.82 -17.81 -20.14
CA GLU A 195 6.78 -18.69 -20.81
C GLU A 195 8.24 -18.38 -20.42
N SER A 196 8.51 -17.19 -19.85
CA SER A 196 9.86 -16.79 -19.44
C SER A 196 10.46 -17.66 -18.33
N ARG A 197 9.62 -18.41 -17.60
CA ARG A 197 9.98 -19.26 -16.44
C ARG A 197 10.73 -18.51 -15.32
N LYS A 198 10.74 -17.17 -15.35
CA LYS A 198 11.20 -16.33 -14.25
C LYS A 198 10.01 -16.00 -13.33
N PRO A 199 10.23 -15.76 -12.03
CA PRO A 199 9.15 -15.30 -11.15
C PRO A 199 8.51 -14.01 -11.70
N GLY A 200 7.19 -14.02 -11.82
CA GLY A 200 6.37 -12.93 -12.35
C GLY A 200 6.12 -11.76 -11.42
N ALA A 201 6.90 -11.61 -10.36
CA ALA A 201 6.83 -10.45 -9.47
C ALA A 201 8.17 -10.24 -8.78
N ILE A 202 8.40 -9.01 -8.32
CA ILE A 202 9.46 -8.67 -7.38
C ILE A 202 8.80 -8.25 -6.08
N TRP A 203 9.22 -8.83 -4.96
CA TRP A 203 8.61 -8.49 -3.68
C TRP A 203 9.55 -8.71 -2.50
N VAL A 204 9.27 -7.99 -1.41
CA VAL A 204 9.90 -8.16 -0.11
C VAL A 204 8.84 -7.96 0.97
N ALA A 205 8.92 -8.74 2.04
CA ALA A 205 8.14 -8.55 3.24
C ALA A 205 9.03 -8.51 4.47
N GLN A 206 8.74 -7.58 5.38
CA GLN A 206 9.44 -7.40 6.65
C GLN A 206 8.46 -7.40 7.83
N ARG A 207 8.73 -8.22 8.85
CA ARG A 207 7.93 -8.27 10.07
C ARG A 207 8.13 -7.01 10.89
N VAL A 208 7.05 -6.44 11.41
CA VAL A 208 7.10 -5.33 12.37
C VAL A 208 7.27 -5.91 13.78
N PRO A 209 8.27 -5.47 14.56
CA PRO A 209 8.42 -5.87 15.96
C PRO A 209 7.15 -5.60 16.77
N ASP A 210 6.85 -6.48 17.72
CA ASP A 210 5.60 -6.43 18.48
C ASP A 210 5.40 -5.09 19.22
N ASP A 211 6.45 -4.41 19.65
CA ASP A 211 6.40 -3.15 20.38
C ASP A 211 6.62 -1.91 19.51
N CYS A 212 6.56 -2.07 18.19
CA CYS A 212 6.71 -0.99 17.22
C CYS A 212 5.40 -0.66 16.49
N ILE A 213 5.39 0.55 15.92
CA ILE A 213 4.45 0.99 14.90
C ILE A 213 5.20 1.29 13.61
N THR A 214 4.49 1.26 12.48
CA THR A 214 4.97 1.74 11.20
C THR A 214 3.85 2.45 10.44
N VAL A 215 4.23 3.30 9.49
CA VAL A 215 3.33 4.05 8.60
C VAL A 215 3.87 3.96 7.19
N VAL A 216 2.99 3.77 6.21
CA VAL A 216 3.34 3.84 4.78
C VAL A 216 2.38 4.81 4.11
N ALA A 217 2.94 5.74 3.34
CA ALA A 217 2.21 6.83 2.72
C ALA A 217 2.66 6.97 1.25
N ASN A 218 2.16 6.07 0.40
CA ASN A 218 2.40 6.01 -1.04
C ASN A 218 3.87 5.98 -1.50
N ARG A 219 4.78 5.50 -0.67
CA ARG A 219 6.16 5.20 -1.06
C ARG A 219 6.64 3.97 -0.33
N THR A 220 7.39 3.09 -1.00
CA THR A 220 8.02 1.97 -0.28
C THR A 220 9.08 2.52 0.69
N ARG A 221 9.18 1.87 1.85
CA ARG A 221 10.07 2.29 2.94
C ARG A 221 11.01 1.18 3.40
N ILE A 222 10.84 -0.07 2.94
CA ILE A 222 11.71 -1.18 3.32
C ILE A 222 13.15 -0.87 2.89
N GLY A 223 14.07 -0.95 3.84
CA GLY A 223 15.47 -0.56 3.68
C GLY A 223 16.35 -1.72 3.23
N THR A 224 17.45 -1.90 3.94
CA THR A 224 18.35 -3.04 3.74
C THR A 224 17.67 -4.33 4.19
N ILE A 225 17.77 -5.36 3.35
CA ILE A 225 17.28 -6.71 3.65
C ILE A 225 18.37 -7.47 4.40
N ASP A 226 18.03 -8.00 5.58
CA ASP A 226 18.85 -8.98 6.26
C ASP A 226 18.59 -10.36 5.63
N TRP A 227 19.59 -10.89 4.93
CA TRP A 227 19.46 -12.14 4.18
C TRP A 227 19.48 -13.37 5.09
N ASP A 228 19.99 -13.26 6.31
CA ASP A 228 20.10 -14.38 7.24
C ASP A 228 18.88 -14.46 8.19
N ASP A 229 18.16 -13.35 8.37
CA ASP A 229 16.93 -13.28 9.16
C ASP A 229 15.70 -13.79 8.40
N LYS A 230 15.58 -15.13 8.33
CA LYS A 230 14.41 -15.80 7.71
C LYS A 230 13.11 -15.68 8.52
N GLU A 231 13.21 -15.25 9.78
CA GLU A 231 12.05 -15.13 10.65
C GLU A 231 11.29 -13.82 10.38
N ASN A 232 12.04 -12.73 10.16
CA ASN A 232 11.49 -11.39 9.94
C ASN A 232 11.55 -10.91 8.48
N PHE A 233 12.21 -11.64 7.57
CA PHE A 233 12.20 -11.33 6.14
C PHE A 233 11.72 -12.47 5.25
N MET A 234 10.94 -12.10 4.23
CA MET A 234 10.60 -12.94 3.08
C MET A 234 10.79 -12.11 1.81
N TYR A 235 11.22 -12.69 0.71
CA TYR A 235 11.47 -11.94 -0.53
C TYR A 235 11.49 -12.86 -1.76
N SER A 236 11.27 -12.28 -2.94
CA SER A 236 11.31 -13.01 -4.20
C SER A 236 12.72 -13.48 -4.53
N SER A 237 12.84 -14.65 -5.14
CA SER A 237 14.14 -15.24 -5.50
C SER A 237 14.91 -14.43 -6.55
N ASN A 238 14.21 -13.68 -7.39
CA ASN A 238 14.74 -12.84 -8.46
C ASN A 238 15.01 -11.38 -8.05
N ILE A 239 14.81 -11.00 -6.78
CA ILE A 239 14.94 -9.61 -6.32
C ILE A 239 16.32 -9.01 -6.63
N LYS A 240 17.42 -9.75 -6.45
CA LYS A 240 18.76 -9.25 -6.78
C LYS A 240 19.03 -9.28 -8.29
N SER A 241 18.73 -10.41 -8.95
CA SER A 241 19.07 -10.60 -10.36
C SER A 241 18.32 -9.63 -11.26
N PHE A 242 17.05 -9.34 -10.97
CA PHE A 242 16.28 -8.37 -11.73
C PHE A 242 16.87 -6.95 -11.60
N ALA A 243 17.20 -6.51 -10.38
CA ALA A 243 17.84 -5.21 -10.18
C ALA A 243 19.21 -5.09 -10.89
N GLN A 244 19.97 -6.19 -10.98
CA GLN A 244 21.22 -6.25 -11.75
C GLN A 244 20.97 -6.18 -13.25
N GLU A 245 20.02 -6.97 -13.78
CA GLU A 245 19.65 -6.99 -15.19
C GLU A 245 19.21 -5.60 -15.67
N MET A 246 18.49 -4.86 -14.83
CA MET A 246 18.04 -3.49 -15.11
C MET A 246 19.13 -2.42 -14.88
N GLY A 247 20.31 -2.80 -14.36
CA GLY A 247 21.39 -1.86 -14.07
C GLY A 247 21.15 -0.94 -12.86
N TRP A 248 20.16 -1.26 -12.00
CA TRP A 248 19.79 -0.45 -10.83
C TRP A 248 20.65 -0.73 -9.60
N TRP A 249 21.31 -1.88 -9.56
CA TRP A 249 22.14 -2.31 -8.44
C TRP A 249 23.30 -3.17 -8.92
N LYS A 250 24.47 -3.04 -8.27
CA LYS A 250 25.66 -3.86 -8.57
C LYS A 250 26.02 -4.76 -7.39
N PRO A 251 26.44 -6.02 -7.65
CA PRO A 251 26.92 -6.89 -6.59
C PRO A 251 28.11 -6.25 -5.85
N GLY A 252 28.03 -6.25 -4.52
CA GLY A 252 28.98 -5.57 -3.63
C GLY A 252 28.44 -4.26 -3.02
N GLU A 253 27.40 -3.66 -3.60
CA GLU A 253 26.73 -2.49 -3.02
C GLU A 253 25.65 -2.90 -2.00
N PRO A 254 25.35 -2.06 -0.99
CA PRO A 254 24.21 -2.29 -0.11
C PRO A 254 22.89 -2.41 -0.89
N PHE A 255 22.14 -3.48 -0.64
CA PHE A 255 20.84 -3.68 -1.29
C PHE A 255 19.74 -3.01 -0.46
N VAL A 256 19.40 -1.77 -0.81
CA VAL A 256 18.37 -0.98 -0.12
C VAL A 256 17.11 -0.92 -0.98
N PHE A 257 16.07 -1.70 -0.62
CA PHE A 257 14.93 -1.98 -1.50
C PHE A 257 14.25 -0.72 -2.03
N HIS A 258 13.85 0.20 -1.15
CA HIS A 258 13.17 1.43 -1.59
C HIS A 258 14.03 2.30 -2.51
N LYS A 259 15.37 2.36 -2.32
CA LYS A 259 16.26 3.15 -3.21
C LYS A 259 16.38 2.51 -4.59
N ILE A 260 16.29 1.17 -4.65
CA ILE A 260 16.42 0.42 -5.89
C ILE A 260 15.10 0.49 -6.68
N TYR A 261 13.95 0.21 -6.06
CA TYR A 261 12.68 0.03 -6.75
C TYR A 261 11.78 1.27 -6.80
N ASN A 262 12.00 2.24 -5.90
CA ASN A 262 11.26 3.50 -5.85
C ASN A 262 12.21 4.68 -5.57
N PRO A 263 13.21 4.92 -6.44
CA PRO A 263 14.25 5.92 -6.22
C PRO A 263 13.71 7.36 -6.15
N GLU A 264 12.64 7.63 -6.89
CA GLU A 264 12.04 8.95 -7.08
C GLU A 264 10.56 8.91 -6.69
N PRO A 265 10.23 8.78 -5.39
CA PRO A 265 8.86 8.72 -4.95
C PRO A 265 8.13 10.05 -5.18
N TYR A 266 6.94 9.99 -5.79
CA TYR A 266 6.22 11.19 -6.21
C TYR A 266 5.81 12.07 -5.01
N GLY A 267 5.91 13.39 -5.13
CA GLY A 267 5.49 14.29 -4.05
C GLY A 267 6.34 14.21 -2.78
N THR A 268 7.45 13.46 -2.76
CA THR A 268 8.47 13.55 -1.70
C THR A 268 9.31 14.83 -1.89
N PRO A 269 9.63 15.59 -0.82
CA PRO A 269 9.32 15.35 0.60
C PRO A 269 7.99 15.98 1.07
N TYR A 270 7.28 16.71 0.23
CA TYR A 270 6.23 17.64 0.69
C TYR A 270 4.84 17.02 0.91
N TYR A 271 4.60 15.81 0.40
CA TYR A 271 3.30 15.15 0.47
C TYR A 271 3.38 13.83 1.24
N GLN A 272 4.12 12.86 0.69
CA GLN A 272 4.24 11.53 1.26
C GLN A 272 5.00 11.51 2.59
N GLN A 273 6.24 12.01 2.59
CA GLN A 273 7.05 12.06 3.80
C GLN A 273 6.42 12.92 4.91
N ARG A 274 5.63 13.95 4.56
CA ARG A 274 4.93 14.76 5.57
C ARG A 274 3.86 13.98 6.33
N ARG A 275 3.13 13.08 5.66
CA ARG A 275 2.16 12.18 6.32
C ARG A 275 2.87 11.22 7.26
N GLU A 276 3.98 10.63 6.82
CA GLU A 276 4.82 9.79 7.68
C GLU A 276 5.33 10.55 8.91
N TRP A 277 5.92 11.73 8.70
CA TRP A 277 6.36 12.62 9.77
C TRP A 277 5.25 12.89 10.77
N ARG A 278 4.05 13.19 10.29
CA ARG A 278 2.95 13.54 11.17
C ARG A 278 2.54 12.38 12.05
N VAL A 279 2.36 11.18 11.47
CA VAL A 279 2.03 9.98 12.25
C VAL A 279 3.13 9.70 13.29
N LEU A 280 4.40 9.73 12.89
CA LEU A 280 5.51 9.44 13.78
C LEU A 280 5.70 10.51 14.88
N SER A 281 5.49 11.79 14.57
CA SER A 281 5.58 12.87 15.56
C SER A 281 4.44 12.85 16.58
N LEU A 282 3.26 12.37 16.19
CA LEU A 282 2.13 12.18 17.12
C LEU A 282 2.33 10.96 18.03
N LEU A 283 2.86 9.86 17.49
CA LEU A 283 2.99 8.59 18.23
C LEU A 283 4.32 8.45 18.99
N ALA A 284 5.39 9.06 18.50
CA ALA A 284 6.74 9.01 19.08
C ALA A 284 7.39 10.41 19.17
N PRO A 285 6.75 11.39 19.87
CA PRO A 285 7.27 12.76 19.96
C PRO A 285 8.67 12.84 20.61
N SER A 286 9.06 11.87 21.45
CA SER A 286 10.41 11.80 22.05
C SER A 286 11.54 11.75 21.02
N LEU A 287 11.27 11.25 19.80
CA LEU A 287 12.24 11.20 18.71
C LEU A 287 12.58 12.58 18.14
N LYS A 288 11.75 13.60 18.42
CA LYS A 288 11.95 15.00 17.96
C LYS A 288 12.24 15.08 16.45
N LEU A 289 11.52 14.27 15.67
CA LEU A 289 11.71 14.18 14.23
C LEU A 289 11.46 15.55 13.58
N LYS A 290 12.44 16.01 12.81
CA LYS A 290 12.31 17.24 12.02
C LYS A 290 11.26 17.06 10.93
N GLU A 291 10.52 18.12 10.64
CA GLU A 291 9.47 18.18 9.61
C GLU A 291 9.94 17.82 8.19
N ASN A 292 11.24 17.96 7.91
CA ASN A 292 11.85 17.68 6.62
C ASN A 292 13.03 16.72 6.83
N ALA A 293 12.79 15.41 6.82
CA ALA A 293 13.88 14.45 6.76
C ALA A 293 14.70 14.65 5.47
N ALA A 294 16.03 14.51 5.57
CA ALA A 294 16.91 14.64 4.41
C ALA A 294 16.76 13.45 3.44
N GLU A 295 16.52 12.25 3.96
CA GLU A 295 16.24 11.06 3.15
C GLU A 295 15.00 10.33 3.65
N MET A 296 15.00 9.85 4.90
CA MET A 296 13.93 8.97 5.38
C MET A 296 13.71 9.03 6.89
N TYR A 297 12.45 8.94 7.29
CA TYR A 297 12.10 8.67 8.69
C TYR A 297 12.34 7.20 9.04
N PRO A 298 12.58 6.87 10.33
CA PRO A 298 12.68 5.48 10.77
C PRO A 298 11.49 4.64 10.32
N LEU A 299 11.74 3.47 9.76
CA LEU A 299 10.69 2.58 9.21
C LEU A 299 9.72 2.15 10.30
N MET A 300 10.26 1.71 11.43
CA MET A 300 9.53 1.20 12.58
C MET A 300 10.01 1.93 13.83
N VAL A 301 9.09 2.37 14.68
CA VAL A 301 9.42 3.07 15.92
C VAL A 301 8.61 2.54 17.07
N LYS A 302 9.20 2.54 18.27
CA LYS A 302 8.44 2.35 19.50
C LYS A 302 7.66 3.64 19.80
N PRO A 303 6.33 3.58 19.96
CA PRO A 303 5.58 4.76 20.33
C PRO A 303 5.85 5.13 21.80
N ASP A 304 5.78 6.42 22.13
CA ASP A 304 6.03 6.93 23.49
C ASP A 304 4.96 6.44 24.48
N LYS A 305 3.76 6.18 23.97
CA LYS A 305 2.63 5.62 24.70
C LYS A 305 2.01 4.51 23.88
N LYS A 306 1.42 3.53 24.57
CA LYS A 306 0.62 2.50 23.90
C LYS A 306 -0.51 3.15 23.09
N VAL A 307 -0.76 2.62 21.90
CA VAL A 307 -1.69 3.18 20.91
C VAL A 307 -3.06 2.52 21.04
N SER A 308 -4.10 3.32 21.08
CA SER A 308 -5.49 2.87 21.05
C SER A 308 -6.14 3.05 19.68
N VAL A 309 -7.25 2.35 19.43
CA VAL A 309 -8.09 2.58 18.25
C VAL A 309 -8.52 4.05 18.14
N LYS A 310 -8.80 4.72 19.26
CA LYS A 310 -9.17 6.15 19.27
C LYS A 310 -8.04 7.05 18.79
N ASP A 311 -6.80 6.70 19.10
CA ASP A 311 -5.62 7.44 18.61
C ASP A 311 -5.50 7.28 17.10
N LEU A 312 -5.67 6.06 16.57
CA LEU A 312 -5.65 5.82 15.12
C LEU A 312 -6.79 6.54 14.38
N ILE A 313 -8.00 6.57 14.94
CA ILE A 313 -9.12 7.36 14.39
C ILE A 313 -8.77 8.85 14.37
N LYS A 314 -8.16 9.37 15.44
CA LYS A 314 -7.73 10.77 15.50
C LYS A 314 -6.66 11.07 14.45
N ILE A 315 -5.67 10.20 14.30
CA ILE A 315 -4.58 10.36 13.33
C ILE A 315 -5.12 10.35 11.90
N ASN A 316 -6.04 9.45 11.56
CA ASN A 316 -6.66 9.42 10.22
C ASN A 316 -7.59 10.61 9.94
N ARG A 317 -7.83 11.48 10.93
CA ARG A 317 -8.58 12.74 10.82
C ARG A 317 -7.69 13.96 11.01
N ASP A 318 -6.38 13.77 11.14
CA ASP A 318 -5.42 14.84 11.35
C ASP A 318 -5.03 15.48 10.01
N TYR A 319 -5.13 16.80 9.98
CA TYR A 319 -4.79 17.66 8.86
C TYR A 319 -3.57 18.54 9.19
N HIS A 320 -2.62 17.97 9.94
CA HIS A 320 -1.43 18.63 10.46
C HIS A 320 -1.72 19.75 11.46
N GLU A 321 -2.78 19.64 12.25
CA GLU A 321 -3.21 20.68 13.19
C GLU A 321 -2.10 21.05 14.18
N GLY A 322 -1.95 22.36 14.43
CA GLY A 322 -0.95 22.89 15.35
C GLY A 322 0.48 22.93 14.79
N THR A 323 0.65 22.69 13.49
CA THR A 323 1.94 22.84 12.78
C THR A 323 1.85 23.99 11.78
N ARG A 324 2.96 24.35 11.13
CA ARG A 324 2.92 25.31 10.02
C ARG A 324 2.27 24.77 8.74
N PHE A 325 1.95 23.48 8.71
CA PHE A 325 1.27 22.80 7.60
C PHE A 325 -0.22 22.59 7.85
N ASP A 326 -0.75 23.14 8.94
CA ASP A 326 -2.13 23.00 9.36
C ASP A 326 -3.11 23.40 8.24
N LEU A 327 -3.74 22.39 7.64
CA LEU A 327 -4.66 22.58 6.50
C LEU A 327 -6.06 23.02 6.95
N THR A 328 -6.31 23.13 8.26
CA THR A 328 -7.55 23.70 8.81
C THR A 328 -7.49 25.23 8.90
N LYS A 329 -6.33 25.83 8.57
CA LYS A 329 -6.10 27.28 8.60
C LYS A 329 -5.69 27.83 7.23
N GLY A 330 -5.90 29.13 7.06
CA GLY A 330 -5.50 29.87 5.86
C GLY A 330 -6.28 29.46 4.60
N LEU A 331 -5.73 29.79 3.43
CA LEU A 331 -6.40 29.57 2.15
C LEU A 331 -6.65 28.08 1.83
N ALA A 332 -5.83 27.19 2.38
CA ALA A 332 -5.98 25.75 2.17
C ALA A 332 -7.28 25.20 2.78
N ALA A 333 -7.76 25.78 3.88
CA ALA A 333 -8.91 25.32 4.65
C ALA A 333 -10.28 25.67 4.02
N GLY A 334 -10.29 26.46 2.95
CA GLY A 334 -11.53 26.94 2.35
C GLY A 334 -12.38 27.79 3.31
N PRO A 335 -13.61 28.14 2.92
CA PRO A 335 -14.48 29.00 3.72
C PRO A 335 -14.98 28.34 5.02
N PHE A 336 -14.89 27.01 5.13
CA PHE A 336 -15.45 26.24 6.24
C PHE A 336 -14.38 25.70 7.19
N GLY A 337 -13.10 26.05 7.00
CA GLY A 337 -12.03 25.54 7.85
C GLY A 337 -11.78 24.03 7.68
N THR A 338 -12.27 23.44 6.59
CA THR A 338 -12.13 22.00 6.30
C THR A 338 -11.37 21.79 4.99
N PRO A 339 -10.30 20.98 5.02
CA PRO A 339 -9.53 20.66 3.82
C PRO A 339 -10.14 19.53 3.00
N ASN A 340 -11.27 18.93 3.42
CA ASN A 340 -12.02 18.00 2.57
C ASN A 340 -12.62 18.79 1.40
N ARG A 341 -12.12 18.53 0.20
CA ARG A 341 -12.51 19.19 -1.05
C ARG A 341 -13.15 18.21 -2.02
#